data_AF-A0A842MT23-F1
#
_entry.id   AF-A0A842MT23-F1
#
_cell.length_a   1.000
_cell.length_b   1.000
_cell.length_c   1.000
_cell.angle_alpha   90.00
_cell.angle_beta   90.00
_cell.angle_gamma   90.00
#
_symmetry.space_group_name_H-M   'P 1'
#
loop_
_entity.id
_entity.type
_entity.pdbx_description
1 polymer ?
#
loop_
_entity_poly.entity_id
_entity_poly.type
_entity_poly.pdbx_seq_one_letter_code
_entity_poly.pdbx_strand_id
1 'polypeptide(L)'
;MSNCKSKELYLDGEGLARLAVNSKMSKDQLRKIYQMVKVKPLIVPISLQKIVAYIQRQMIRVPGRVAFKRILELIDKYENDRKSLEEVIGFAIYLYEYFSAYEILQVIESAIPLINDLIRRYGGTLYDVRPKHIKGSFVEVEVIVSRKPRDDWRLSSEIERVLINTSRDQGLNLKWKVKLRM
;
A
#
# COMPACT_ATOMS: atom_id res chain seq x y z
N MET A 1 -21.20 -15.91 17.84
CA MET A 1 -19.82 -15.71 18.35
C MET A 1 -18.76 -15.55 17.23
N SER A 2 -19.11 -15.73 15.96
CA SER A 2 -18.20 -15.67 14.80
C SER A 2 -17.72 -14.27 14.38
N ASN A 3 -18.47 -13.21 14.72
CA ASN A 3 -18.15 -11.84 14.26
C ASN A 3 -16.97 -11.20 15.01
N CYS A 4 -16.70 -11.61 16.26
CA CYS A 4 -15.64 -11.03 17.08
C CYS A 4 -14.24 -11.52 16.65
N LYS A 5 -14.11 -12.82 16.35
CA LYS A 5 -12.83 -13.42 15.92
C LYS A 5 -12.38 -12.89 14.57
N SER A 6 -13.28 -12.78 13.59
CA SER A 6 -12.96 -12.22 12.28
C SER A 6 -12.49 -10.76 12.36
N LYS A 7 -13.11 -9.95 13.23
CA LYS A 7 -12.70 -8.57 13.47
C LYS A 7 -11.30 -8.48 14.08
N GLU A 8 -10.97 -9.34 15.03
CA GLU A 8 -9.64 -9.37 15.64
C GLU A 8 -8.54 -9.74 14.62
N LEU A 9 -8.76 -10.77 13.81
CA LEU A 9 -7.82 -11.19 12.76
C LEU A 9 -7.61 -10.07 11.73
N TYR A 10 -8.68 -9.37 11.37
CA TYR A 10 -8.61 -8.19 10.50
C TYR A 10 -7.74 -7.09 11.11
N LEU A 11 -7.96 -6.73 12.39
CA LEU A 11 -7.21 -5.68 13.08
C LEU A 11 -5.72 -6.03 13.23
N ASP A 12 -5.41 -7.28 13.54
CA ASP A 12 -4.03 -7.77 13.58
C ASP A 12 -3.37 -7.68 12.19
N GLY A 13 -4.11 -8.05 11.14
CA GLY A 13 -3.65 -7.95 9.75
C GLY A 13 -3.44 -6.51 9.29
N GLU A 14 -4.34 -5.61 9.66
CA GLU A 14 -4.23 -4.17 9.42
C GLU A 14 -2.99 -3.59 10.11
N GLY A 15 -2.81 -3.90 11.40
CA GLY A 15 -1.65 -3.48 12.17
C GLY A 15 -0.33 -3.98 11.56
N LEU A 16 -0.29 -5.24 11.13
CA LEU A 16 0.86 -5.80 10.43
C LEU A 16 1.14 -5.09 9.10
N ALA A 17 0.12 -4.79 8.29
CA ALA A 17 0.30 -4.09 7.02
C ALA A 17 0.89 -2.69 7.20
N ARG A 18 0.37 -1.91 8.16
CA ARG A 18 0.90 -0.58 8.50
C ARG A 18 2.38 -0.66 8.91
N LEU A 19 2.71 -1.59 9.80
CA LEU A 19 4.10 -1.80 10.23
C LEU A 19 5.00 -2.25 9.08
N ALA A 20 4.52 -3.11 8.19
CA ALA A 20 5.27 -3.57 7.03
C ALA A 20 5.66 -2.39 6.12
N VAL A 21 4.69 -1.56 5.76
CA VAL A 21 4.92 -0.36 4.93
C VAL A 21 5.89 0.60 5.64
N ASN A 22 5.61 0.97 6.89
CA ASN A 22 6.40 1.96 7.64
C ASN A 22 7.85 1.49 7.88
N SER A 23 8.06 0.19 8.06
CA SER A 23 9.40 -0.39 8.27
C SER A 23 10.11 -0.80 6.96
N LYS A 24 9.51 -0.46 5.80
CA LYS A 24 10.03 -0.78 4.45
C LYS A 24 10.16 -2.28 4.17
N MET A 25 9.37 -3.11 4.86
CA MET A 25 9.22 -4.53 4.52
C MET A 25 8.52 -4.63 3.17
N SER A 26 9.03 -5.44 2.24
CA SER A 26 8.37 -5.61 0.94
C SER A 26 7.15 -6.53 1.01
N LYS A 27 6.15 -6.28 0.16
CA LYS A 27 4.99 -7.16 -0.02
C LYS A 27 5.40 -8.61 -0.36
N ASP A 28 6.49 -8.80 -1.09
CA ASP A 28 6.97 -10.13 -1.44
C ASP A 28 7.57 -10.87 -0.24
N GLN A 29 8.14 -10.18 0.74
CA GLN A 29 8.54 -10.80 2.01
C GLN A 29 7.31 -11.31 2.78
N LEU A 30 6.26 -10.49 2.89
CA LEU A 30 4.98 -10.92 3.47
C LEU A 30 4.41 -12.12 2.73
N ARG A 31 4.39 -12.10 1.40
CA ARG A 31 3.93 -13.24 0.56
C ARG A 31 4.75 -14.50 0.81
N LYS A 32 6.07 -14.40 0.93
CA LYS A 32 6.93 -15.57 1.22
C LYS A 32 6.58 -16.17 2.58
N ILE A 33 6.41 -15.34 3.62
CA ILE A 33 6.01 -15.82 4.95
C ILE A 33 4.61 -16.44 4.90
N TYR A 34 3.66 -15.80 4.22
CA TYR A 34 2.33 -16.35 4.00
C TYR A 34 2.40 -17.74 3.36
N GLN A 35 3.22 -17.93 2.32
CA GLN A 35 3.39 -19.25 1.69
C GLN A 35 3.99 -20.30 2.64
N MET A 36 4.84 -19.89 3.59
CA MET A 36 5.40 -20.81 4.60
C MET A 36 4.37 -21.16 5.67
N VAL A 37 3.51 -20.22 6.06
CA VAL A 37 2.44 -20.42 7.04
C VAL A 37 1.27 -21.20 6.45
N LYS A 38 0.96 -20.98 5.17
CA LYS A 38 -0.21 -21.53 4.49
C LYS A 38 -0.34 -23.04 4.66
N VAL A 39 -1.51 -23.47 5.12
CA VAL A 39 -1.84 -24.89 5.25
C VAL A 39 -2.36 -25.40 3.90
N LYS A 40 -1.72 -26.46 3.38
CA LYS A 40 -2.12 -27.10 2.12
C LYS A 40 -2.53 -28.55 2.40
N PRO A 41 -3.67 -29.04 1.87
CA PRO A 41 -4.17 -30.38 2.21
C PRO A 41 -3.21 -31.54 1.90
N LEU A 42 -2.33 -31.37 0.90
CA LEU A 42 -1.47 -32.43 0.37
C LEU A 42 0.02 -32.24 0.69
N ILE A 43 0.39 -31.23 1.48
CA ILE A 43 1.79 -30.90 1.76
C ILE A 43 1.98 -30.82 3.28
N VAL A 44 2.99 -31.52 3.79
CA VAL A 44 3.39 -31.42 5.20
C VAL A 44 3.75 -29.96 5.50
N PRO A 45 3.05 -29.31 6.44
CA PRO A 45 3.33 -27.92 6.77
C PRO A 45 4.75 -27.73 7.31
N ILE A 46 5.41 -26.64 6.90
CA ILE A 46 6.72 -26.26 7.46
C ILE A 46 6.55 -26.03 8.96
N SER A 47 7.43 -26.57 9.80
CA SER A 47 7.35 -26.36 11.26
C SER A 47 7.43 -24.87 11.61
N LEU A 48 6.70 -24.44 12.64
CA LEU A 48 6.72 -23.03 13.10
C LEU A 48 8.14 -22.60 13.47
N GLN A 49 8.95 -23.47 14.08
CA GLN A 49 10.36 -23.20 14.41
C GLN A 49 11.21 -22.84 13.17
N LYS A 50 10.99 -23.52 12.04
CA LYS A 50 11.68 -23.19 10.77
C LYS A 50 11.25 -21.82 10.24
N ILE A 51 9.98 -21.45 10.41
CA ILE A 51 9.46 -20.14 10.03
C ILE A 51 10.08 -19.05 10.92
N VAL A 52 10.16 -19.28 12.24
CA VAL A 52 10.82 -18.38 13.20
C VAL A 52 12.29 -18.17 12.83
N ALA A 53 13.05 -19.24 12.59
CA ALA A 53 14.45 -19.14 12.19
C ALA A 53 14.63 -18.39 10.87
N TYR A 54 13.73 -18.60 9.89
CA TYR A 54 13.73 -17.84 8.64
C TYR A 54 13.51 -16.35 8.90
N ILE A 55 12.52 -15.98 9.71
CA ILE A 55 12.21 -14.59 10.05
C ILE A 55 13.38 -13.92 10.76
N GLN A 56 13.95 -14.56 11.78
CA GLN A 56 15.12 -14.06 12.52
C GLN A 56 16.30 -13.79 11.57
N ARG A 57 16.53 -14.69 10.61
CA ARG A 57 17.54 -14.48 9.56
C ARG A 57 17.22 -13.28 8.66
N GLN A 58 15.96 -13.09 8.27
CA GLN A 58 15.56 -11.94 7.45
C GLN A 58 15.72 -10.61 8.18
N MET A 59 15.48 -10.56 9.50
CA MET A 59 15.63 -9.35 10.31
C MET A 59 17.03 -8.72 10.24
N ILE A 60 18.06 -9.52 9.91
CA ILE A 60 19.45 -9.07 9.75
C ILE A 60 19.76 -8.67 8.30
N ARG A 61 19.06 -9.26 7.33
CA ARG A 61 19.43 -9.18 5.90
C ARG A 61 18.70 -8.11 5.13
N VAL A 62 17.49 -7.75 5.56
CA VAL A 62 16.58 -6.92 4.78
C VAL A 62 15.83 -5.93 5.68
N PRO A 63 15.36 -4.79 5.14
CA PRO A 63 14.49 -3.88 5.85
C PRO A 63 13.19 -4.57 6.30
N GLY A 64 12.49 -3.98 7.28
CA GLY A 64 11.24 -4.54 7.80
C GLY A 64 11.31 -5.09 9.23
N ARG A 65 12.39 -4.81 9.99
CA ARG A 65 12.65 -5.42 11.31
C ARG A 65 11.45 -5.34 12.28
N VAL A 66 10.74 -4.21 12.30
CA VAL A 66 9.57 -4.02 13.17
C VAL A 66 8.41 -4.93 12.76
N ALA A 67 8.13 -5.04 11.46
CA ALA A 67 7.10 -5.94 10.96
C ALA A 67 7.48 -7.41 11.16
N PHE A 68 8.74 -7.79 10.96
CA PHE A 68 9.22 -9.15 11.29
C PHE A 68 9.03 -9.47 12.78
N LYS A 69 9.35 -8.53 13.67
CA LYS A 69 9.10 -8.70 15.11
C LYS A 69 7.61 -8.92 15.38
N ARG A 70 6.73 -8.13 14.76
CA ARG A 70 5.28 -8.31 14.88
C ARG A 70 4.83 -9.69 14.39
N ILE A 71 5.41 -10.21 13.31
CA ILE A 71 5.09 -11.55 12.82
C ILE A 71 5.50 -12.62 13.83
N LEU A 72 6.64 -12.48 14.50
CA LEU A 72 7.04 -13.40 15.58
C LEU A 72 6.02 -13.38 16.73
N GLU A 73 5.60 -12.20 17.17
CA GLU A 73 4.55 -12.05 18.20
C GLU A 73 3.22 -12.71 17.77
N LEU A 74 2.86 -12.61 16.49
CA LEU A 74 1.67 -13.26 15.93
C LEU A 74 1.83 -14.78 15.84
N ILE A 75 3.03 -15.29 15.53
CA ILE A 75 3.31 -16.73 15.57
C ILE A 75 3.09 -17.27 16.98
N ASP A 76 3.59 -16.57 18.00
CA ASP A 76 3.40 -16.98 19.40
C ASP A 76 1.91 -16.88 19.81
N LYS A 77 1.22 -15.79 19.41
CA LYS A 77 -0.23 -15.61 19.69
C LYS A 77 -1.10 -16.70 19.09
N TYR A 78 -0.75 -17.19 17.88
CA TYR A 78 -1.54 -18.13 17.11
C TYR A 78 -0.85 -19.50 16.94
N GLU A 79 0.03 -19.89 17.87
CA GLU A 79 0.84 -21.12 17.77
C GLU A 79 -0.02 -22.38 17.54
N ASN A 80 -1.19 -22.43 18.17
CA ASN A 80 -2.14 -23.54 18.12
C ASN A 80 -3.25 -23.33 17.07
N ASP A 81 -3.28 -22.18 16.39
CA ASP A 81 -4.27 -21.84 15.36
C ASP A 81 -3.59 -21.23 14.13
N ARG A 82 -2.89 -22.10 13.40
CA ARG A 82 -2.18 -21.73 12.18
C ARG A 82 -3.07 -21.13 11.09
N LYS A 83 -4.37 -21.48 11.06
CA LYS A 83 -5.33 -20.91 10.11
C LYS A 83 -5.58 -19.43 10.40
N SER A 84 -5.75 -19.07 11.67
CA SER A 84 -5.86 -17.67 12.09
C SER A 84 -4.59 -16.87 11.73
N LEU A 85 -3.40 -17.44 11.93
CA LEU A 85 -2.14 -16.81 11.50
C LEU A 85 -2.09 -16.61 9.98
N GLU A 86 -2.51 -17.60 9.21
CA GLU A 86 -2.62 -17.50 7.74
C GLU A 86 -3.53 -16.35 7.33
N GLU A 87 -4.71 -16.21 7.96
CA GLU A 87 -5.67 -15.14 7.68
C GLU A 87 -5.13 -13.75 8.02
N VAL A 88 -4.47 -13.59 9.18
CA VAL A 88 -3.85 -12.31 9.58
C VAL A 88 -2.83 -11.85 8.54
N ILE A 89 -1.91 -12.74 8.13
CA ILE A 89 -0.90 -12.40 7.12
C ILE A 89 -1.58 -12.15 5.76
N GLY A 90 -2.64 -12.90 5.45
CA GLY A 90 -3.48 -12.67 4.27
C GLY A 90 -4.06 -11.26 4.22
N PHE A 91 -4.74 -10.82 5.28
CA PHE A 91 -5.24 -9.45 5.42
C PHE A 91 -4.12 -8.43 5.26
N ALA A 92 -2.96 -8.68 5.89
CA ALA A 92 -1.83 -7.77 5.77
C ALA A 92 -1.36 -7.59 4.31
N ILE A 93 -1.34 -8.66 3.52
CA ILE A 93 -1.00 -8.62 2.09
C ILE A 93 -2.04 -7.85 1.27
N TYR A 94 -3.33 -8.03 1.57
CA TYR A 94 -4.42 -7.31 0.89
C TYR A 94 -4.37 -5.81 1.19
N LEU A 95 -4.12 -5.44 2.44
CA LEU A 95 -4.08 -4.05 2.89
C LEU A 95 -2.75 -3.34 2.59
N TYR A 96 -1.70 -4.09 2.23
CA TYR A 96 -0.38 -3.52 1.99
C TYR A 96 -0.40 -2.38 0.96
N GLU A 97 -1.09 -2.57 -0.17
CA GLU A 97 -1.11 -1.56 -1.24
C GLU A 97 -1.84 -0.28 -0.80
N TYR A 98 -2.96 -0.44 -0.09
CA TYR A 98 -3.70 0.67 0.50
C TYR A 98 -2.79 1.51 1.41
N PHE A 99 -2.09 0.88 2.35
CA PHE A 99 -1.19 1.62 3.25
C PHE A 99 0.04 2.18 2.54
N SER A 100 0.56 1.49 1.53
CA SER A 100 1.70 2.00 0.75
C SER A 100 1.37 3.23 -0.09
N ALA A 101 0.10 3.39 -0.47
CA ALA A 101 -0.37 4.51 -1.26
C ALA A 101 -1.11 5.56 -0.41
N TYR A 102 -1.30 5.34 0.89
CA TYR A 102 -2.21 6.14 1.72
C TYR A 102 -1.88 7.64 1.69
N GLU A 103 -0.63 8.00 1.95
CA GLU A 103 -0.16 9.40 1.91
C GLU A 103 -0.31 10.01 0.50
N ILE A 104 -0.05 9.21 -0.53
CA ILE A 104 -0.19 9.65 -1.93
C ILE A 104 -1.66 9.92 -2.28
N LEU A 105 -2.57 9.07 -1.81
CA LEU A 105 -4.00 9.25 -1.98
C LEU A 105 -4.49 10.51 -1.27
N GLN A 106 -4.00 10.81 -0.06
CA GLN A 106 -4.31 12.06 0.65
C GLN A 106 -3.84 13.31 -0.10
N VAL A 107 -2.65 13.28 -0.71
CA VAL A 107 -2.19 14.37 -1.59
C VAL A 107 -3.13 14.54 -2.77
N ILE A 108 -3.47 13.44 -3.45
CA ILE A 108 -4.36 13.48 -4.62
C ILE A 108 -5.73 14.02 -4.24
N GLU A 109 -6.36 13.50 -3.18
CA GLU A 109 -7.67 13.95 -2.69
C GLU A 109 -7.69 15.44 -2.38
N SER A 110 -6.64 15.95 -1.73
CA SER A 110 -6.49 17.37 -1.42
C SER A 110 -6.29 18.23 -2.67
N ALA A 111 -5.67 17.69 -3.71
CA ALA A 111 -5.41 18.38 -4.97
C ALA A 111 -6.60 18.36 -5.94
N ILE A 112 -7.54 17.41 -5.81
CA ILE A 112 -8.68 17.24 -6.72
C ILE A 112 -9.44 18.55 -7.01
N PRO A 113 -9.81 19.38 -6.01
CA PRO A 113 -10.53 20.62 -6.27
C PRO A 113 -9.76 21.58 -7.20
N LEU A 114 -8.46 21.74 -6.95
CA LEU A 114 -7.57 22.60 -7.74
C LEU A 114 -7.35 22.05 -9.15
N ILE A 115 -7.21 20.73 -9.28
CA ILE A 115 -7.07 20.04 -10.57
C ILE A 115 -8.35 20.17 -11.39
N ASN A 116 -9.52 20.05 -10.76
CA ASN A 116 -10.81 20.20 -11.43
C ASN A 116 -10.99 21.63 -11.96
N ASP A 117 -10.63 22.65 -11.17
CA ASP A 117 -10.68 24.06 -11.60
C ASP A 117 -9.72 24.35 -12.77
N LEU A 118 -8.54 23.73 -12.77
CA LEU A 118 -7.63 23.76 -13.93
C LEU A 118 -8.29 23.13 -15.16
N ILE A 119 -8.76 21.89 -15.06
CA ILE A 119 -9.36 21.17 -16.20
C ILE A 119 -10.54 21.96 -16.80
N ARG A 120 -11.39 22.55 -15.96
CA ARG A 120 -12.52 23.39 -16.40
C ARG A 120 -12.06 24.63 -17.16
N ARG A 121 -11.02 25.34 -16.69
CA ARG A 121 -10.43 26.50 -17.39
C ARG A 121 -9.90 26.14 -18.78
N TYR A 122 -9.43 24.90 -18.95
CA TYR A 122 -8.97 24.37 -20.24
C TYR A 122 -10.10 23.72 -21.08
N GLY A 123 -11.35 23.83 -20.63
CA GLY A 123 -12.55 23.36 -21.35
C GLY A 123 -12.84 21.86 -21.23
N GLY A 124 -12.21 21.16 -20.29
CA GLY A 124 -12.44 19.75 -20.00
C GLY A 124 -13.38 19.53 -18.81
N THR A 125 -13.64 18.25 -18.53
CA THR A 125 -14.35 17.81 -17.32
C THR A 125 -13.53 16.71 -16.67
N LEU A 126 -13.19 16.86 -15.39
CA LEU A 126 -12.49 15.84 -14.61
C LEU A 126 -13.45 14.67 -14.33
N TYR A 127 -13.00 13.46 -14.63
CA TYR A 127 -13.69 12.23 -14.26
C TYR A 127 -13.06 11.61 -13.00
N ASP A 128 -11.74 11.44 -13.00
CA ASP A 128 -11.02 10.79 -11.89
C ASP A 128 -9.53 11.18 -11.88
N VAL A 129 -8.88 11.07 -10.72
CA VAL A 129 -7.44 11.24 -10.55
C VAL A 129 -6.93 10.07 -9.71
N ARG A 130 -6.02 9.27 -10.26
CA ARG A 130 -5.53 8.08 -9.56
C ARG A 130 -4.04 7.85 -9.76
N PRO A 131 -3.35 7.29 -8.75
CA PRO A 131 -1.98 6.87 -8.92
C PRO A 131 -1.93 5.69 -9.90
N LYS A 132 -1.02 5.77 -10.86
CA LYS A 132 -0.76 4.70 -11.81
C LYS A 132 0.49 3.92 -11.44
N HIS A 133 1.53 4.64 -11.03
CA HIS A 133 2.82 4.04 -10.73
C HIS A 133 3.45 4.71 -9.51
N ILE A 134 3.84 3.93 -8.51
CA ILE A 134 4.50 4.42 -7.30
C ILE A 134 5.84 3.70 -7.17
N LYS A 135 6.95 4.45 -7.19
CA LYS A 135 8.32 3.94 -7.03
C LYS A 135 9.12 4.87 -6.14
N GLY A 136 9.23 4.51 -4.86
CA GLY A 136 9.91 5.35 -3.88
C GLY A 136 9.27 6.73 -3.82
N SER A 137 10.05 7.78 -4.08
CA SER A 137 9.55 9.15 -4.10
C SER A 137 8.95 9.60 -5.44
N PHE A 138 8.84 8.70 -6.44
CA PHE A 138 8.26 9.02 -7.75
C PHE A 138 6.85 8.46 -7.87
N VAL A 139 5.92 9.31 -8.31
CA VAL A 139 4.51 8.99 -8.53
C VAL A 139 4.07 9.43 -9.93
N GLU A 140 3.68 8.47 -10.76
CA GLU A 140 2.92 8.75 -11.99
C GLU A 140 1.42 8.71 -11.66
N VAL A 141 0.71 9.77 -12.04
CA VAL A 141 -0.73 9.93 -11.84
C VAL A 141 -1.43 9.97 -13.18
N GLU A 142 -2.52 9.22 -13.31
CA GLU A 142 -3.47 9.38 -14.41
C GLU A 142 -4.57 10.36 -13.99
N VAL A 143 -4.75 11.38 -14.82
CA VAL A 143 -5.86 12.33 -14.72
C VAL A 143 -6.81 12.01 -15.86
N ILE A 144 -7.97 11.48 -15.52
CA ILE A 144 -8.97 11.00 -16.46
C ILE A 144 -9.95 12.15 -16.71
N VAL A 145 -10.11 12.52 -17.98
CA VAL A 145 -10.97 13.62 -18.41
C VAL A 145 -11.96 13.14 -19.45
N SER A 146 -13.24 13.50 -19.31
CA SER A 146 -14.28 13.08 -20.25
C SER A 146 -14.21 13.81 -21.59
N ARG A 147 -13.57 14.98 -21.61
CA ARG A 147 -13.40 15.81 -22.81
C ARG A 147 -11.94 16.24 -22.91
N LYS A 148 -11.38 16.13 -24.12
CA LYS A 148 -9.99 16.53 -24.38
C LYS A 148 -9.79 18.04 -24.13
N PRO A 149 -8.83 18.42 -23.27
CA PRO A 149 -8.41 19.80 -23.09
C PRO A 149 -7.83 20.42 -24.36
N ARG A 150 -7.84 21.76 -24.45
CA ARG A 150 -7.29 22.48 -25.60
C ARG A 150 -5.75 22.46 -25.67
N ASP A 151 -5.08 22.33 -24.52
CA ASP A 151 -3.61 22.33 -24.39
C ASP A 151 -3.18 21.33 -23.31
N ASP A 152 -3.00 20.07 -23.74
CA ASP A 152 -2.71 18.95 -22.85
C ASP A 152 -1.35 19.09 -22.13
N TRP A 153 -0.35 19.65 -22.80
CA TRP A 153 1.01 19.80 -22.25
C TRP A 153 1.03 20.82 -21.12
N ARG A 154 0.46 22.01 -21.37
CA ARG A 154 0.41 23.07 -20.37
C ARG A 154 -0.45 22.67 -19.19
N LEU A 155 -1.60 22.06 -19.44
CA LEU A 155 -2.46 21.54 -18.38
C LEU A 155 -1.74 20.47 -17.53
N SER A 156 -1.06 19.51 -18.15
CA SER A 156 -0.30 18.48 -17.42
C SER A 156 0.76 19.10 -16.51
N SER A 157 1.49 20.11 -17.01
CA SER A 157 2.53 20.82 -16.24
C SER A 157 1.96 21.65 -15.08
N GLU A 158 0.76 22.23 -15.24
CA GLU A 158 0.10 22.97 -14.16
C GLU A 158 -0.46 22.03 -13.09
N ILE A 159 -1.05 20.90 -13.49
CA ILE A 159 -1.49 19.85 -12.56
C ILE A 159 -0.29 19.28 -11.78
N GLU A 160 0.84 19.05 -12.44
CA GLU A 160 2.06 18.57 -11.77
C GLU A 160 2.53 19.54 -10.68
N ARG A 161 2.48 20.86 -10.95
CA ARG A 161 2.80 21.89 -9.96
C ARG A 161 1.83 21.88 -8.78
N VAL A 162 0.53 21.70 -9.02
CA VAL A 162 -0.46 21.55 -7.94
C VAL A 162 -0.09 20.37 -7.04
N LEU A 163 0.16 19.19 -7.63
CA LEU A 163 0.53 18.00 -6.87
C LEU A 163 1.84 18.16 -6.09
N ILE A 164 2.85 18.82 -6.67
CA ILE A 164 4.11 19.14 -5.98
C ILE A 164 3.86 20.03 -4.76
N ASN A 165 3.05 21.08 -4.91
CA ASN A 165 2.77 22.02 -3.82
C ASN A 165 1.97 21.34 -2.71
N THR A 166 0.89 20.63 -3.06
CA THR A 166 0.07 19.89 -2.09
C THR A 166 0.89 18.82 -1.35
N SER A 167 1.79 18.13 -2.05
CA SER A 167 2.73 17.18 -1.41
C SER A 167 3.64 17.87 -0.39
N ARG A 168 4.18 19.05 -0.71
CA ARG A 168 5.06 19.81 0.20
C ARG A 168 4.30 20.32 1.42
N ASP A 169 3.08 20.77 1.25
CA ASP A 169 2.21 21.21 2.36
C ASP A 169 1.92 20.07 3.34
N GLN A 170 1.93 18.82 2.85
CA GLN A 170 1.80 17.61 3.66
C GLN A 170 3.16 17.05 4.14
N GLY A 171 4.27 17.76 3.93
CA GLY A 171 5.60 17.35 4.38
C GLY A 171 6.24 16.23 3.53
N LEU A 172 5.68 15.91 2.37
CA LEU A 172 6.14 14.85 1.48
C LEU A 172 6.98 15.42 0.33
N ASN A 173 8.14 14.82 0.08
CA ASN A 173 9.01 15.18 -1.04
C ASN A 173 8.84 14.19 -2.20
N LEU A 174 7.79 14.37 -2.99
CA LEU A 174 7.44 13.51 -4.11
C LEU A 174 7.70 14.18 -5.46
N LYS A 175 8.17 13.38 -6.42
CA LYS A 175 8.26 13.73 -7.83
C LYS A 175 7.02 13.21 -8.52
N TRP A 176 6.32 14.08 -9.22
CA TRP A 176 5.06 13.76 -9.88
C TRP A 176 5.25 13.69 -11.39
N LYS A 177 4.47 12.85 -12.05
CA LYS A 177 4.32 12.86 -13.50
C LYS A 177 2.85 12.72 -13.82
N VAL A 178 2.31 13.65 -14.59
CA VAL A 178 0.90 13.66 -14.96
C VAL A 178 0.74 13.06 -16.35
N LYS A 179 -0.21 12.13 -16.49
CA LYS A 179 -0.70 11.65 -17.77
C LYS A 179 -2.19 11.92 -17.89
N LEU A 180 -2.55 12.83 -18.80
CA LEU A 180 -3.95 13.01 -19.19
C LEU A 180 -4.42 11.80 -19.98
N ARG A 181 -5.62 11.32 -19.65
CA ARG A 181 -6.26 10.19 -20.31
C ARG A 181 -7.73 10.51 -20.54
N MET A 182 -8.26 10.11 -21.69
CA MET A 182 -9.70 10.06 -21.94
C MET A 182 -10.22 8.66 -21.66
#